data_AF-A0A8J6ECX4-F1
#
_entry.id   AF-A0A8J6ECX4-F1
#
_cell.length_a   1.000
_cell.length_b   1.000
_cell.length_c   1.000
_cell.angle_alpha   90.00
_cell.angle_beta   90.00
_cell.angle_gamma   90.00
#
_symmetry.space_group_name_H-M   'P 1'
#
loop_
_entity.id
_entity.type
_entity.pdbx_description
1 polymer ?
#
loop_
_entity_poly.entity_id
_entity_poly.type
_entity_poly.pdbx_seq_one_letter_code
_entity_poly.pdbx_strand_id
1 'polypeptide(L)'
;TCVACPTLLFLFLLEQTFPLVIRVCVLTLSVTEQLNAGIRYLDLRISHRPDAYSDLYFVHGLYTSKTVEETLHEIADWLQQNPREILILGCDNLQSMSPEHHMCLINCIHKIFGPKLCPKHEQPTLRNLWKQNYQLIVCYDDPLALMFEYLWPSIPYWWANTTKTRSLLHFLEMKKHIGRP
;
A
#
# COMPACT_ATOMS: atom_id res chain seq x y z
N THR A 1 20.40 13.79 -8.22
CA THR A 1 20.89 14.32 -6.94
C THR A 1 19.70 14.44 -5.99
N CYS A 2 19.48 13.44 -5.14
CA CYS A 2 18.30 13.34 -4.28
C CYS A 2 18.47 14.14 -2.99
N VAL A 3 17.47 14.97 -2.67
CA VAL A 3 17.30 15.58 -1.36
C VAL A 3 16.64 14.54 -0.43
N ALA A 4 17.19 14.40 0.77
CA ALA A 4 16.85 13.42 1.77
C ALA A 4 15.35 13.31 2.08
N CYS A 5 14.85 12.08 2.22
CA CYS A 5 13.63 11.76 2.97
C CYS A 5 13.98 10.69 4.02
N PRO A 6 14.37 11.08 5.24
CA PRO A 6 14.73 10.15 6.30
C PRO A 6 13.48 9.78 7.11
N THR A 7 12.85 8.65 6.79
CA THR A 7 11.88 7.99 7.67
C THR A 7 12.59 6.86 8.40
N LEU A 8 13.36 7.23 9.42
CA LEU A 8 13.78 6.31 10.48
C LEU A 8 12.55 5.90 11.31
N LEU A 9 12.63 4.73 11.94
CA LEU A 9 11.87 4.32 13.13
C LEU A 9 10.37 3.97 12.98
N PHE A 10 10.09 2.76 12.46
CA PHE A 10 8.89 1.99 12.82
C PHE A 10 9.22 0.64 13.49
N LEU A 11 10.49 0.37 13.80
CA LEU A 11 10.99 -0.99 14.05
C LEU A 11 11.12 -1.41 15.53
N PHE A 12 10.58 -0.68 16.52
CA PHE A 12 10.77 -1.07 17.93
C PHE A 12 9.53 -1.41 18.76
N LEU A 13 8.29 -1.37 18.21
CA LEU A 13 7.09 -1.54 19.07
C LEU A 13 5.94 -2.38 18.48
N LEU A 14 6.17 -3.20 17.45
CA LEU A 14 5.15 -4.15 16.94
C LEU A 14 5.44 -5.61 17.32
N GLU A 15 5.89 -5.85 18.54
CA GLU A 15 6.31 -7.19 18.97
C GLU A 15 5.28 -7.96 19.81
N GLN A 16 4.02 -7.52 19.93
CA GLN A 16 3.11 -8.16 20.92
C GLN A 16 1.84 -8.82 20.39
N THR A 17 1.42 -8.69 19.12
CA THR A 17 0.24 -9.47 18.66
C THR A 17 0.16 -9.85 17.18
N PHE A 18 0.99 -9.31 16.27
CA PHE A 18 0.93 -9.67 14.84
C PHE A 18 2.31 -9.56 14.19
N PRO A 19 2.84 -10.62 13.53
CA PRO A 19 4.09 -10.55 12.79
C PRO A 19 3.86 -9.98 11.39
N LEU A 20 3.11 -8.87 11.27
CA LEU A 20 3.05 -8.11 10.01
C LEU A 20 4.23 -7.15 10.02
N VAL A 21 5.36 -7.60 9.47
CA VAL A 21 6.55 -6.77 9.27
C VAL A 21 6.22 -5.77 8.16
N ILE A 22 5.71 -4.59 8.55
CA ILE A 22 5.61 -3.45 7.65
C ILE A 22 7.01 -2.86 7.51
N ARG A 23 7.82 -3.43 6.61
CA ARG A 23 9.10 -2.87 6.18
C ARG A 23 8.81 -1.84 5.08
N VAL A 24 8.54 -0.59 5.42
CA VAL A 24 8.56 0.48 4.41
C VAL A 24 10.01 0.88 4.21
N CYS A 25 10.56 0.61 3.04
CA CYS A 25 11.92 0.98 2.74
C CYS A 25 11.93 1.45 1.28
N VAL A 26 12.44 2.67 1.07
CA VAL A 26 12.74 3.24 -0.24
C VAL A 26 13.88 2.39 -0.82
N LEU A 27 13.53 1.22 -1.32
CA LEU A 27 14.49 0.21 -1.71
C LEU A 27 14.68 0.29 -3.21
N THR A 28 15.94 0.20 -3.62
CA THR A 28 16.35 -0.18 -4.98
C THR A 28 15.91 -1.61 -5.35
N LEU A 29 14.99 -2.21 -4.60
CA LEU A 29 14.51 -3.58 -4.75
C LEU A 29 13.18 -3.59 -5.50
N SER A 30 13.02 -4.59 -6.35
CA SER A 30 11.74 -4.94 -6.98
C SER A 30 10.66 -5.26 -5.95
N VAL A 31 9.39 -5.19 -6.36
CA VAL A 31 8.27 -5.53 -5.49
C VAL A 31 8.38 -6.97 -4.97
N THR A 32 8.78 -7.91 -5.81
CA THR A 32 8.99 -9.31 -5.43
C THR A 32 10.06 -9.48 -4.36
N GLU A 33 11.19 -8.77 -4.45
CA GLU A 33 12.24 -8.80 -3.43
C GLU A 33 11.75 -8.23 -2.10
N GLN A 34 10.96 -7.15 -2.15
CA GLN A 34 10.33 -6.57 -0.97
C GLN A 34 9.39 -7.58 -0.28
N LEU A 35 8.54 -8.25 -1.07
CA LEU A 35 7.63 -9.29 -0.57
C LEU A 35 8.42 -10.48 0.02
N ASN A 36 9.47 -10.94 -0.65
CA ASN A 36 10.34 -12.00 -0.12
C ASN A 36 11.07 -11.59 1.17
N ALA A 37 11.33 -10.29 1.36
CA ALA A 37 11.93 -9.73 2.57
C ALA A 37 10.95 -9.52 3.73
N GLY A 38 9.69 -9.97 3.57
CA GLY A 38 8.66 -9.96 4.61
C GLY A 38 7.69 -8.78 4.56
N ILE A 39 7.77 -7.91 3.55
CA ILE A 39 6.87 -6.76 3.42
C ILE A 39 5.47 -7.24 3.04
N ARG A 40 4.45 -6.79 3.76
CA ARG A 40 3.03 -7.12 3.52
C ARG A 40 2.11 -5.91 3.37
N TYR A 41 2.63 -4.72 3.62
CA TYR A 41 1.96 -3.44 3.35
C TYR A 41 2.78 -2.66 2.33
N LEU A 42 2.16 -2.31 1.20
CA LEU A 42 2.78 -1.51 0.14
C LEU A 42 2.09 -0.14 0.07
N ASP A 43 2.83 0.93 0.35
CA ASP A 43 2.41 2.33 0.12
C ASP A 43 2.62 2.65 -1.37
N LEU A 44 1.52 2.76 -2.12
CA LEU A 44 1.47 2.99 -3.55
C LEU A 44 1.09 4.44 -3.85
N ARG A 45 2.10 5.27 -4.13
CA ARG A 45 1.89 6.66 -4.55
C ARG A 45 1.79 6.76 -6.05
N ILE A 46 0.59 6.97 -6.57
CA ILE A 46 0.30 6.84 -8.00
C ILE A 46 0.05 8.20 -8.62
N SER A 47 0.57 8.42 -9.82
CA SER A 47 0.29 9.60 -10.63
C SER A 47 0.21 9.26 -12.10
N HIS A 48 -0.66 9.98 -12.81
CA HIS A 48 -0.57 10.07 -14.28
C HIS A 48 0.63 10.93 -14.67
N ARG A 49 1.27 10.58 -15.79
CA ARG A 49 2.41 11.31 -16.34
C ARG A 49 1.94 12.14 -17.54
N PRO A 50 2.23 13.45 -17.62
CA PRO A 50 1.67 14.32 -18.67
C PRO A 50 1.98 13.90 -20.11
N ASP A 51 3.11 13.23 -20.35
CA ASP A 51 3.54 12.71 -21.66
C ASP A 51 3.09 11.25 -21.91
N ALA A 52 2.48 10.59 -20.92
CA ALA A 52 1.87 9.28 -21.09
C ALA A 52 0.42 9.43 -21.53
N TYR A 53 -0.03 8.52 -22.40
CA TYR A 53 -1.40 8.57 -22.92
C TYR A 53 -2.42 8.32 -21.81
N SER A 54 -2.36 7.14 -21.18
CA SER A 54 -3.27 6.71 -20.11
C SER A 54 -2.58 6.01 -18.95
N ASP A 55 -1.28 5.74 -19.08
CA ASP A 55 -0.55 4.90 -18.13
C ASP A 55 -0.31 5.62 -16.81
N LEU A 56 -0.37 4.85 -15.73
CA LEU A 56 -0.10 5.30 -14.38
C LEU A 56 1.26 4.80 -13.92
N TYR A 57 1.93 5.63 -13.14
CA TYR A 57 3.28 5.39 -12.64
C TYR A 57 3.32 5.67 -11.14
N PHE A 58 4.29 5.07 -10.44
CA PHE A 58 4.55 5.47 -9.07
C PHE A 58 5.39 6.74 -9.02
N VAL A 59 5.13 7.60 -8.03
CA VAL A 59 5.82 8.88 -7.86
C VAL A 59 6.38 9.07 -6.45
N HIS A 60 7.70 9.28 -6.41
CA HIS A 60 8.42 9.72 -5.20
C HIS A 60 9.42 10.83 -5.59
N GLY A 61 8.88 11.92 -6.15
CA GLY A 61 9.66 13.03 -6.73
C GLY A 61 10.11 12.79 -8.17
N LEU A 62 10.33 11.53 -8.56
CA LEU A 62 10.50 11.07 -9.94
C LEU A 62 9.50 9.94 -10.23
N TYR A 63 9.16 9.78 -11.51
CA TYR A 63 8.34 8.67 -11.99
C TYR A 63 9.17 7.38 -12.07
N THR A 64 8.54 6.25 -11.75
CA THR A 64 9.14 4.92 -11.96
C THR A 64 9.26 4.57 -13.45
N SER A 65 10.17 3.65 -13.76
CA SER A 65 10.31 3.12 -15.12
C SER A 65 9.20 2.13 -15.47
N LYS A 66 8.75 1.33 -14.49
CA LYS A 66 7.61 0.43 -14.62
C LYS A 66 6.30 1.16 -14.36
N THR A 67 5.27 0.78 -15.09
CA THR A 67 3.90 1.21 -14.86
C THR A 67 3.33 0.55 -13.60
N VAL A 68 2.22 1.11 -13.11
CA VAL A 68 1.45 0.52 -12.02
C VAL A 68 0.92 -0.85 -12.42
N GLU A 69 0.39 -1.01 -13.64
CA GLU A 69 -0.17 -2.28 -14.12
C GLU A 69 0.87 -3.41 -14.14
N GLU A 70 2.08 -3.15 -14.66
CA GLU A 70 3.17 -4.13 -14.65
C GLU A 70 3.51 -4.60 -13.22
N THR A 71 3.53 -3.66 -12.28
CA THR A 71 3.82 -3.97 -10.86
C THR A 71 2.68 -4.74 -10.20
N LEU A 72 1.41 -4.44 -10.54
CA LEU A 72 0.27 -5.20 -10.04
C LEU A 72 0.29 -6.65 -10.58
N HIS A 73 0.73 -6.87 -11.81
CA HIS A 73 0.95 -8.21 -12.35
C HIS A 73 2.05 -8.98 -11.59
N GLU A 74 3.19 -8.33 -11.29
CA GLU A 74 4.25 -8.94 -10.47
C GLU A 74 3.74 -9.36 -9.07
N ILE A 75 2.91 -8.52 -8.45
CA ILE A 75 2.26 -8.85 -7.17
C ILE A 75 1.31 -10.04 -7.33
N ALA A 76 0.52 -10.08 -8.39
CA ALA A 76 -0.44 -11.16 -8.64
C ALA A 76 0.25 -12.51 -8.84
N ASP A 77 1.36 -12.53 -9.58
CA ASP A 77 2.20 -13.71 -9.80
C ASP A 77 2.83 -14.19 -8.49
N TRP A 78 3.30 -13.27 -7.65
CA TRP A 78 3.84 -13.61 -6.35
C TRP A 78 2.77 -14.18 -5.42
N LEU A 79 1.56 -13.58 -5.38
CA LEU A 79 0.44 -14.10 -4.59
C LEU A 79 0.00 -15.51 -5.04
N GLN A 80 0.10 -15.80 -6.34
CA GLN A 80 -0.20 -17.14 -6.87
C GLN A 80 0.80 -18.19 -6.36
N GLN A 81 2.08 -17.82 -6.23
CA GLN A 81 3.13 -18.70 -5.69
C GLN A 81 3.06 -18.82 -4.16
N ASN A 82 2.35 -17.91 -3.48
CA ASN A 82 2.29 -17.81 -2.03
C ASN A 82 0.82 -17.77 -1.53
N PRO A 83 0.07 -18.87 -1.61
CA PRO A 83 -1.39 -18.89 -1.40
C PRO A 83 -1.85 -18.55 0.03
N ARG A 84 -0.95 -18.59 1.02
CA ARG A 84 -1.26 -18.21 2.42
C ARG A 84 -0.87 -16.76 2.75
N GLU A 85 -0.28 -16.05 1.81
CA GLU A 85 0.14 -14.67 2.05
C GLU A 85 -1.01 -13.71 1.81
N ILE A 86 -1.07 -12.69 2.68
CA ILE A 86 -2.05 -11.61 2.65
C ILE A 86 -1.30 -10.30 2.47
N LEU A 87 -1.72 -9.48 1.51
CA LEU A 87 -1.16 -8.16 1.25
C LEU A 87 -2.20 -7.06 1.47
N ILE A 88 -1.70 -5.91 1.88
CA ILE A 88 -2.45 -4.66 1.97
C ILE A 88 -1.78 -3.66 1.03
N LEU A 89 -2.54 -3.14 0.05
CA LEU A 89 -2.10 -2.06 -0.82
C LEU A 89 -2.75 -0.76 -0.34
N GLY A 90 -1.93 0.22 0.04
CA GLY A 90 -2.39 1.58 0.30
C GLY A 90 -2.21 2.43 -0.94
N CYS A 91 -3.28 2.66 -1.70
CA CYS A 91 -3.30 3.60 -2.82
C CYS A 91 -3.54 5.01 -2.26
N ASP A 92 -2.51 5.58 -1.64
CA ASP A 92 -2.53 6.89 -1.01
C ASP A 92 -1.92 7.95 -1.93
N ASN A 93 -2.30 9.22 -1.74
CA ASN A 93 -1.70 10.34 -2.45
C ASN A 93 -1.75 10.15 -3.99
N LEU A 94 -2.95 9.88 -4.49
CA LEU A 94 -3.27 9.77 -5.93
C LEU A 94 -3.21 11.16 -6.56
N GLN A 95 -2.17 11.44 -7.35
CA GLN A 95 -1.90 12.78 -7.89
C GLN A 95 -2.14 12.85 -9.40
N SER A 96 -2.62 14.00 -9.86
CA SER A 96 -2.81 14.30 -11.29
C SER A 96 -3.67 13.28 -12.05
N MET A 97 -4.56 12.57 -11.35
CA MET A 97 -5.47 11.58 -11.95
C MET A 97 -6.82 12.22 -12.25
N SER A 98 -7.32 12.02 -13.47
CA SER A 98 -8.72 12.34 -13.81
C SER A 98 -9.66 11.21 -13.34
N PRO A 99 -10.99 11.43 -13.30
CA PRO A 99 -11.95 10.37 -12.97
C PRO A 99 -11.80 9.11 -13.84
N GLU A 100 -11.46 9.27 -15.12
CA GLU A 100 -11.19 8.17 -16.04
C GLU A 100 -9.95 7.37 -15.63
N HIS A 101 -8.88 8.04 -15.18
CA HIS A 101 -7.69 7.38 -14.67
C HIS A 101 -7.99 6.56 -13.42
N HIS A 102 -8.79 7.10 -12.48
CA HIS A 102 -9.24 6.35 -11.31
C HIS A 102 -10.02 5.10 -11.72
N MET A 103 -10.99 5.25 -12.63
CA MET A 103 -11.79 4.12 -13.11
C MET A 103 -10.94 3.06 -13.81
N CYS A 104 -9.98 3.47 -14.64
CA CYS A 104 -9.02 2.56 -15.28
C CYS A 104 -8.20 1.78 -14.25
N LEU A 105 -7.67 2.45 -13.22
CA LEU A 105 -6.90 1.81 -12.15
C LEU A 105 -7.75 0.81 -11.36
N ILE A 106 -8.97 1.20 -10.98
CA ILE A 106 -9.90 0.35 -10.22
C ILE A 106 -10.26 -0.90 -11.04
N ASN A 107 -10.59 -0.72 -12.31
CA ASN A 107 -10.87 -1.83 -13.22
C ASN A 107 -9.65 -2.73 -13.45
N CYS A 108 -8.45 -2.16 -13.54
CA CYS A 108 -7.19 -2.90 -13.63
C CYS A 108 -6.98 -3.78 -12.39
N ILE A 109 -7.10 -3.21 -11.18
CA ILE A 109 -7.02 -3.95 -9.91
C ILE A 109 -8.05 -5.08 -9.86
N HIS A 110 -9.31 -4.79 -10.21
CA HIS A 110 -10.37 -5.80 -10.20
C HIS A 110 -10.09 -6.93 -11.21
N LYS A 111 -9.65 -6.60 -12.42
CA LYS A 111 -9.31 -7.58 -13.46
C LYS A 111 -8.15 -8.49 -13.06
N ILE A 112 -7.12 -7.93 -12.42
CA ILE A 112 -5.91 -8.67 -12.03
C ILE A 112 -6.15 -9.56 -10.82
N PHE A 113 -6.79 -9.03 -9.77
CA PHE A 113 -6.91 -9.73 -8.49
C PHE A 113 -8.26 -10.41 -8.28
N GLY A 114 -9.34 -9.86 -8.85
CA GLY A 114 -10.69 -10.42 -8.85
C GLY A 114 -11.08 -11.12 -7.55
N PRO A 115 -11.14 -12.48 -7.54
CA PRO A 115 -11.55 -13.26 -6.37
C PRO A 115 -10.60 -13.17 -5.16
N LYS A 116 -9.36 -12.71 -5.33
CA LYS A 116 -8.39 -12.51 -4.24
C LYS A 116 -8.68 -11.26 -3.42
N LEU A 117 -9.52 -10.35 -3.92
CA LEU A 117 -9.86 -9.09 -3.24
C LEU A 117 -10.81 -9.33 -2.08
N CYS A 118 -10.45 -8.83 -0.90
CA CYS A 118 -11.27 -8.87 0.30
C CYS A 118 -12.33 -7.73 0.27
N PRO A 119 -13.63 -8.03 0.33
CA PRO A 119 -14.67 -7.03 0.46
C PRO A 119 -14.57 -6.20 1.76
N LYS A 120 -14.90 -4.91 1.70
CA LYS A 120 -14.80 -3.97 2.83
C LYS A 120 -15.75 -4.24 4.00
N HIS A 121 -16.77 -5.08 3.79
CA HIS A 121 -17.70 -5.51 4.83
C HIS A 121 -17.24 -6.78 5.55
N GLU A 122 -16.17 -7.43 5.07
CA GLU A 122 -15.59 -8.58 5.74
C GLU A 122 -14.80 -8.18 6.99
N GLN A 123 -14.76 -9.07 7.97
CA GLN A 123 -13.83 -8.92 9.09
C GLN A 123 -12.45 -9.45 8.67
N PRO A 124 -11.41 -8.60 8.58
CA PRO A 124 -10.14 -8.95 7.96
C PRO A 124 -9.22 -9.70 8.93
N THR A 125 -9.68 -10.82 9.45
CA THR A 125 -8.84 -11.75 10.23
C THR A 125 -8.14 -12.72 9.29
N LEU A 126 -6.87 -13.08 9.56
CA LEU A 126 -6.13 -14.05 8.72
C LEU A 126 -6.92 -15.35 8.49
N ARG A 127 -7.56 -15.86 9.55
CA ARG A 127 -8.40 -17.05 9.48
C ARG A 127 -9.54 -16.89 8.47
N ASN A 128 -10.24 -15.75 8.50
CA ASN A 128 -11.35 -15.49 7.58
C ASN A 128 -10.84 -15.31 6.14
N LEU A 129 -9.78 -14.53 5.95
CA LEU A 129 -9.19 -14.29 4.64
C LEU A 129 -8.75 -15.61 3.98
N TRP A 130 -8.03 -16.47 4.71
CA TRP A 130 -7.65 -17.79 4.19
C TRP A 130 -8.84 -18.70 3.92
N LYS A 131 -9.86 -18.68 4.79
CA LYS A 131 -11.07 -19.50 4.59
C LYS A 131 -11.81 -19.10 3.30
N GLN A 132 -11.83 -17.81 2.98
CA GLN A 132 -12.50 -17.27 1.79
C GLN A 132 -11.59 -17.20 0.57
N ASN A 133 -10.31 -17.60 0.69
CA ASN A 133 -9.27 -17.44 -0.33
C ASN A 133 -9.02 -15.98 -0.76
N TYR A 134 -9.29 -15.02 0.13
CA TYR A 134 -8.85 -13.64 -0.07
C TYR A 134 -7.35 -13.53 0.25
N GLN A 135 -6.65 -12.76 -0.57
CA GLN A 135 -5.22 -12.50 -0.42
C GLN A 135 -4.87 -11.01 -0.44
N LEU A 136 -5.81 -10.13 -0.81
CA LEU A 136 -5.52 -8.73 -1.03
C LEU A 136 -6.59 -7.82 -0.41
N ILE A 137 -6.15 -6.85 0.38
CA ILE A 137 -6.95 -5.70 0.81
C ILE A 137 -6.40 -4.48 0.07
N VAL A 138 -7.28 -3.71 -0.58
CA VAL A 138 -6.91 -2.49 -1.29
C VAL A 138 -7.57 -1.31 -0.61
N CYS A 139 -6.77 -0.48 0.04
CA CYS A 139 -7.17 0.79 0.61
C CYS A 139 -6.97 1.87 -0.44
N TYR A 140 -8.00 2.67 -0.70
CA TYR A 140 -8.00 3.62 -1.81
C TYR A 140 -8.40 5.02 -1.33
N ASP A 141 -7.49 5.98 -1.46
CA ASP A 141 -7.63 7.35 -0.97
C ASP A 141 -8.40 8.25 -1.97
N ASP A 142 -9.64 7.86 -2.28
CA ASP A 142 -10.57 8.64 -3.10
C ASP A 142 -12.03 8.29 -2.75
N PRO A 143 -12.98 9.23 -2.80
CA PRO A 143 -14.40 8.97 -2.54
C PRO A 143 -15.01 7.85 -3.40
N LEU A 144 -14.47 7.55 -4.58
CA LEU A 144 -14.90 6.43 -5.42
C LEU A 144 -14.81 5.08 -4.69
N ALA A 145 -13.92 4.93 -3.70
CA ALA A 145 -13.82 3.72 -2.88
C ALA A 145 -15.17 3.33 -2.22
N LEU A 146 -16.04 4.30 -1.95
CA LEU A 146 -17.37 4.05 -1.39
C LEU A 146 -18.27 3.28 -2.36
N MET A 147 -18.07 3.43 -3.67
CA MET A 147 -18.89 2.82 -4.72
C MET A 147 -18.53 1.35 -5.02
N PHE A 148 -17.33 0.90 -4.61
CA PHE A 148 -16.87 -0.47 -4.88
C PHE A 148 -16.81 -1.27 -3.58
N GLU A 149 -17.39 -2.47 -3.58
CA GLU A 149 -17.43 -3.32 -2.36
C GLU A 149 -16.06 -3.87 -1.96
N TYR A 150 -15.13 -3.96 -2.91
CA TYR A 150 -13.78 -4.50 -2.71
C TYR A 150 -12.70 -3.43 -2.45
N LEU A 151 -13.08 -2.15 -2.40
CA LEU A 151 -12.19 -1.06 -2.04
C LEU A 151 -12.46 -0.60 -0.61
N TRP A 152 -11.41 -0.64 0.20
CA TRP A 152 -11.43 -0.17 1.57
C TRP A 152 -11.14 1.33 1.60
N PRO A 153 -11.68 2.07 2.59
CA PRO A 153 -11.25 3.44 2.81
C PRO A 153 -9.74 3.48 3.11
N SER A 154 -9.10 4.61 2.83
CA SER A 154 -7.69 4.83 3.21
C SER A 154 -7.49 4.62 4.71
N ILE A 155 -6.31 4.09 5.06
CA ILE A 155 -5.94 3.84 6.45
C ILE A 155 -5.34 5.13 7.01
N PRO A 156 -5.95 5.73 8.05
CA PRO A 156 -5.34 6.88 8.69
C PRO A 156 -4.00 6.47 9.30
N TYR A 157 -2.96 7.25 9.05
CA TYR A 157 -1.66 7.03 9.67
C TYR A 157 -1.09 8.32 10.25
N TRP A 158 -0.34 8.16 11.33
CA TRP A 158 0.34 9.25 12.00
C TRP A 158 1.73 9.46 11.42
N TRP A 159 2.01 10.69 11.05
CA TRP A 159 3.29 11.09 10.47
C TRP A 159 3.84 12.28 11.26
N ALA A 160 5.08 12.16 11.75
CA ALA A 160 5.68 13.17 12.63
C ALA A 160 6.17 14.42 11.88
N ASN A 161 6.15 14.41 10.55
CA ASN A 161 6.73 15.42 9.67
C ASN A 161 8.14 15.90 10.07
N THR A 162 9.03 14.98 10.44
CA THR A 162 10.34 15.39 10.94
C THR A 162 11.42 14.40 10.55
N THR A 163 12.58 14.96 10.21
CA THR A 163 13.81 14.23 9.94
C THR A 163 14.65 14.01 11.20
N LYS A 164 14.27 14.63 12.31
CA LYS A 164 14.99 14.58 13.58
C LYS A 164 14.51 13.39 14.41
N THR A 165 15.41 12.45 14.71
CA THR A 165 15.10 11.23 15.50
C THR A 165 14.42 11.54 16.82
N ARG A 166 14.89 12.56 17.56
CA ARG A 166 14.31 12.94 18.85
C ARG A 166 12.87 13.44 18.73
N SER A 167 12.59 14.25 17.70
CA SER A 167 11.24 14.75 17.43
C SER A 167 10.30 13.63 17.03
N LEU A 168 10.78 12.67 16.23
CA LEU A 168 10.03 11.47 15.87
C LEU A 168 9.71 10.60 17.10
N LEU A 169 10.71 10.29 17.93
CA LEU A 169 10.52 9.50 19.15
C LEU A 169 9.50 10.16 20.08
N HIS A 170 9.62 11.47 20.28
CA HIS A 170 8.68 12.22 21.09
C HIS A 170 7.24 12.15 20.53
N PHE A 171 7.09 12.33 19.21
CA PHE A 171 5.80 12.20 18.54
C PHE A 171 5.21 10.80 18.74
N LEU A 172 5.99 9.74 18.53
CA LEU A 172 5.52 8.37 18.68
C LEU A 172 5.10 8.06 20.12
N GLU A 173 5.85 8.51 21.12
CA GLU A 173 5.49 8.31 22.53
C GLU A 173 4.20 9.04 22.90
N MET A 174 4.02 10.29 22.43
CA MET A 174 2.75 11.01 22.61
C MET A 174 1.57 10.25 22.01
N LYS A 175 1.76 9.69 20.82
CA LYS A 175 0.74 9.00 20.05
C LYS A 175 0.38 7.63 20.61
N LYS A 176 1.33 6.93 21.23
CA LYS A 176 1.13 5.62 21.88
C LYS A 176 -0.02 5.62 22.89
N HIS A 177 -0.21 6.71 23.63
CA HIS A 177 -1.28 6.85 24.62
C HIS A 177 -2.68 7.04 23.99
N ILE A 178 -2.76 7.46 22.73
CA ILE A 178 -4.01 7.75 22.03
C ILE A 178 -4.57 6.47 21.35
N GLY A 179 -3.75 5.44 21.17
CA GLY A 179 -4.15 4.17 20.56
C GLY A 179 -3.81 4.12 19.07
N ARG A 180 -4.72 3.62 18.23
CA ARG A 180 -4.56 3.64 16.77
C ARG A 180 -5.23 4.91 16.19
N PRO A 181 -4.71 5.47 15.09
CA PRO A 181 -5.34 6.59 14.38
C PRO A 181 -6.81 6.31 14.01
#